data_AF-A0A222GB66-F1
#
_entry.id   AF-A0A222GB66-F1
#
_cell.length_a   1.000
_cell.length_b   1.000
_cell.length_c   1.000
_cell.angle_alpha   90.00
_cell.angle_beta   90.00
_cell.angle_gamma   90.00
#
_symmetry.space_group_name_H-M   'P 1'
#
loop_
_entity.id
_entity.type
_entity.pdbx_description
1 polymer ?
#
loop_
_entity_poly.entity_id
_entity_poly.type
_entity_poly.pdbx_seq_one_letter_code
_entity_poly.pdbx_strand_id
1 'polypeptide(L)' 'MLTPIIGYHLDDENHWVARLACGHFQHVRHQPPFINRPWVLKQSTRDEKLGQKLNCIKCDQGAAADFSIT' A
#
# COMPACT_ATOMS: atom_id res chain seq x y z
N MET A 1 -3.64 -12.41 -1.71
CA MET A 1 -3.62 -12.20 -3.17
C MET A 1 -2.60 -11.12 -3.49
N LEU A 2 -1.72 -11.34 -4.46
CA LEU A 2 -0.69 -10.36 -4.83
C LEU A 2 -1.24 -9.33 -5.82
N THR A 3 -1.22 -8.05 -5.42
CA THR A 3 -1.73 -6.93 -6.21
C THR A 3 -0.68 -5.83 -6.31
N PRO A 4 -0.46 -5.22 -7.49
CA PRO A 4 0.50 -4.14 -7.67
C PRO A 4 0.04 -2.87 -6.95
N ILE A 5 1.02 -2.09 -6.48
CA ILE A 5 0.81 -0.73 -5.98
C ILE A 5 0.61 0.20 -7.17
N ILE A 6 -0.46 0.99 -7.16
CA ILE A 6 -0.81 1.94 -8.22
C ILE A 6 -0.74 3.41 -7.76
N GLY A 7 -0.46 3.64 -6.49
CA GLY A 7 -0.30 4.97 -5.94
C GLY A 7 -0.19 4.96 -4.43
N TYR A 8 -0.06 6.15 -3.85
CA TYR A 8 0.04 6.36 -2.41
C TYR A 8 -0.76 7.58 -1.99
N HIS A 9 -1.16 7.63 -0.73
CA HIS A 9 -1.61 8.84 -0.05
C HIS A 9 -1.21 8.78 1.43
N LEU A 10 -1.36 9.91 2.10
CA LEU A 10 -1.32 9.96 3.56
C LEU A 10 -2.75 9.86 4.07
N ASP A 11 -2.97 9.09 5.13
CA ASP A 11 -4.21 9.14 5.90
C ASP A 11 -4.24 10.36 6.83
N ASP A 12 -5.33 10.52 7.59
CA ASP A 12 -5.53 11.64 8.52
C ASP A 12 -4.48 11.71 9.64
N GLU A 13 -3.79 10.60 9.91
CA GLU A 13 -2.70 10.50 10.88
C GLU A 13 -1.31 10.72 10.25
N ASN A 14 -1.24 11.11 8.98
CA ASN A 14 0.00 11.22 8.19
C ASN A 14 0.77 9.90 8.07
N HIS A 15 0.09 8.76 8.02
CA HIS A 15 0.70 7.48 7.68
C HIS A 15 0.56 7.16 6.19
N TRP A 16 1.62 6.62 5.60
CA TRP A 16 1.59 6.20 4.19
C TRP A 16 0.68 5.00 3.96
N VAL A 17 -0.23 5.16 3.01
CA VAL A 17 -1.16 4.13 2.54
C VAL A 17 -0.94 3.89 1.06
N ALA A 18 -0.63 2.65 0.69
CA ALA A 18 -0.58 2.22 -0.70
C ALA A 18 -1.99 1.97 -1.24
N ARG A 19 -2.26 2.52 -2.42
CA ARG A 19 -3.43 2.19 -3.25
C ARG A 19 -3.05 0.98 -4.11
N LEU A 20 -3.81 -0.10 -3.99
CA LEU A 20 -3.56 -1.34 -4.72
C LEU A 20 -4.51 -1.46 -5.91
N ALA A 21 -4.06 -2.08 -7.01
CA ALA A 21 -4.89 -2.25 -8.21
C ALA A 21 -6.19 -3.03 -7.97
N CYS A 22 -6.27 -3.83 -6.90
CA CYS A 22 -7.47 -4.53 -6.49
C CYS A 22 -8.54 -3.64 -5.82
N GLY A 23 -8.32 -2.31 -5.74
CA GLY A 23 -9.27 -1.38 -5.11
C GLY A 23 -9.17 -1.31 -3.59
N HIS A 24 -8.16 -1.94 -2.98
CA HIS A 24 -7.91 -1.87 -1.54
C HIS A 24 -6.74 -0.97 -1.18
N PHE A 25 -6.77 -0.49 0.05
CA PHE A 25 -5.70 0.22 0.72
C PHE A 25 -4.87 -0.71 1.59
N GLN A 26 -3.56 -0.45 1.65
CA GLN A 26 -2.67 -1.12 2.59
C GLN A 26 -1.69 -0.13 3.20
N HIS A 27 -1.68 -0.02 4.53
CA HIS A 27 -0.66 0.75 5.25
C HIS A 27 0.74 0.21 4.98
N VAL A 28 1.64 1.11 4.62
CA VAL A 28 3.05 0.83 4.33
C VAL A 28 3.91 1.62 5.30
N ARG A 29 3.86 1.24 6.58
CA ARG A 29 4.63 1.88 7.65
C ARG A 29 6.08 1.38 7.67
N HIS A 30 7.00 2.24 8.11
CA HIS A 30 8.35 1.84 8.49
C HIS A 30 8.51 2.01 9.99
N GLN A 31 8.42 0.91 10.73
CA GLN A 31 8.49 0.87 12.19
C GLN A 31 9.44 -0.27 12.62
N PRO A 32 10.76 -0.13 12.43
CA PRO A 32 11.72 -1.11 12.92
C PRO A 32 11.64 -1.28 14.45
N PRO A 33 11.89 -2.50 14.98
CA PRO A 33 12.25 -3.72 14.26
C PRO A 33 11.05 -4.45 13.62
N PHE A 34 9.82 -4.05 13.91
CA PHE A 34 8.61 -4.80 13.56
C PHE A 34 8.23 -4.72 12.09
N ILE A 35 8.43 -3.56 11.44
CA ILE A 35 8.05 -3.35 10.03
C ILE A 35 9.19 -2.63 9.29
N ASN A 36 9.96 -3.37 8.51
CA ASN A 36 11.10 -2.83 7.78
C ASN A 36 10.74 -2.47 6.33
N ARG A 37 10.20 -1.27 6.11
CA ARG A 37 9.90 -0.72 4.77
C ARG A 37 10.58 0.65 4.51
N PRO A 38 11.92 0.74 4.48
CA PRO A 38 12.64 2.02 4.45
C PRO A 38 12.36 2.83 3.17
N TRP A 39 11.92 2.15 2.12
CA TRP A 39 11.50 2.76 0.86
C TRP A 39 10.32 3.74 0.99
N VAL A 40 9.56 3.68 2.09
CA VAL A 40 8.42 4.59 2.32
C VAL A 40 8.87 5.98 2.76
N LEU A 41 10.13 6.16 3.14
CA LEU A 41 10.64 7.40 3.74
C LEU A 41 10.84 8.54 2.72
N LYS A 42 11.20 8.22 1.48
CA LYS A 42 11.46 9.22 0.42
C LYS A 42 10.49 9.02 -0.74
N GLN A 43 10.11 10.12 -1.40
CA GLN A 43 9.22 10.07 -2.56
C GLN A 43 9.82 9.24 -3.69
N SER A 44 11.09 9.49 -4.05
CA SER A 44 11.77 8.76 -5.13
C SER A 44 11.76 7.24 -4.91
N THR A 45 12.00 6.79 -3.68
CA THR A 45 11.99 5.36 -3.35
C THR A 45 10.59 4.78 -3.24
N ARG A 46 9.54 5.60 -3.03
CA ARG A 46 8.14 5.16 -3.19
C ARG A 46 7.77 5.03 -4.66
N ASP A 47 8.24 5.93 -5.50
CA ASP A 47 7.96 5.91 -6.94
C ASP A 47 8.57 4.66 -7.59
N GLU A 48 9.79 4.28 -7.18
CA GLU A 48 10.43 3.01 -7.56
C GLU A 48 9.62 1.77 -7.17
N LYS A 49 8.65 1.90 -6.25
CA LYS A 49 7.82 0.81 -5.73
C LYS A 49 6.46 0.71 -6.41
N LEU A 50 6.10 1.68 -7.26
CA LEU A 50 4.94 1.53 -8.13
C LEU A 50 5.07 0.29 -9.00
N GLY A 51 3.99 -0.48 -9.15
CA GLY A 51 3.98 -1.77 -9.82
C GLY A 51 4.49 -2.95 -8.97
N GLN A 52 5.22 -2.72 -7.87
CA GLN A 52 5.58 -3.81 -6.95
C GLN A 52 4.31 -4.41 -6.33
N LYS A 53 4.24 -5.74 -6.29
CA LYS A 53 3.09 -6.46 -5.72
C LYS A 53 3.21 -6.57 -4.20
N LEU A 54 2.11 -6.28 -3.50
CA LEU A 54 1.93 -6.56 -2.07
C LEU A 54 0.85 -7.63 -1.89
N ASN A 55 0.95 -8.40 -0.80
CA ASN A 55 -0.12 -9.31 -0.43
C ASN A 55 -1.29 -8.52 0.18
N CYS A 56 -2.43 -8.48 -0.50
CA CYS A 56 -3.65 -7.88 0.00
C CYS A 56 -4.48 -8.90 0.78
N ILE A 57 -4.48 -8.75 2.10
CA ILE A 57 -5.25 -9.61 3.03
C ILE A 57 -6.77 -9.38 2.84
N LYS A 58 -7.19 -8.16 2.50
CA LYS A 58 -8.60 -7.85 2.22
C LYS A 58 -9.14 -8.66 1.04
N CYS A 59 -8.35 -8.86 -0.01
CA CYS A 59 -8.71 -9.79 -1.09
C CYS A 59 -8.80 -11.23 -0.60
N ASP A 60 -7.86 -11.69 0.22
CA ASP A 60 -7.87 -13.06 0.77
C ASP A 60 -9.10 -13.32 1.65
N GLN A 61 -9.64 -12.26 2.27
CA GLN A 61 -10.82 -12.29 3.12
C GLN A 61 -12.12 -12.00 2.36
N GLY A 62 -12.08 -11.72 1.06
CA GLY A 62 -13.26 -11.37 0.27
C GLY A 62 -13.92 -10.04 0.69
N ALA A 63 -13.16 -9.12 1.29
CA ALA A 63 -13.68 -7.83 1.72
C ALA A 63 -14.00 -6.90 0.53
N ALA A 64 -15.00 -6.04 0.71
CA ALA A 64 -15.34 -5.01 -0.28
C ALA A 64 -14.16 -4.07 -0.55
N ALA A 65 -14.08 -3.53 -1.77
CA ALA A 65 -13.06 -2.57 -2.16
C ALA A 65 -13.17 -1.28 -1.33
N ASP A 66 -12.03 -0.67 -1.03
CA ASP A 66 -11.96 0.61 -0.32
C ASP A 66 -12.19 1.80 -1.26
N PHE A 67 -11.96 1.61 -2.56
CA PHE A 67 -12.25 2.60 -3.60
C PHE A 67 -12.63 1.92 -4.92
N SER A 68 -13.37 2.66 -5.76
CA SER A 68 -13.74 2.21 -7.10
C SER A 68 -12.50 2.06 -7.98
N ILE A 69 -12.27 0.85 -8.48
CA ILE A 69 -11.32 0.61 -9.57
C ILE A 69 -11.99 1.16 -10.82
N THR A 70 -11.39 2.20 -11.42
CA THR A 70 -11.83 2.72 -12.73
C THR A 70 -11.26 1.85 -13.83
#